data_AF-A0A2G0E7D4-F1
#
_entry.id   AF-A0A2G0E7D4-F1
#
_cell.length_a   1.000
_cell.length_b   1.000
_cell.length_c   1.000
_cell.angle_alpha   90.00
_cell.angle_beta   90.00
_cell.angle_gamma   90.00
#
_symmetry.space_group_name_H-M   'P 1'
#
loop_
_entity.id
_entity.type
_entity.pdbx_description
1 polymer ?
#
loop_
_entity_poly.entity_id
_entity_poly.type
_entity_poly.pdbx_seq_one_letter_code
_entity_poly.pdbx_strand_id
1 'polypeptide(L)'
;LPFVLSLGTADVSAAVSPTPENVTVNLHKLKFTSAPENQINNGTELTFPNSEPLNGVEFNVYDITATYYPSKDTAVPADATPFASVTTSGEGLANLTLPGKSEGKDAVYVFVETPKPGVETSPNNVLSLPFYNPDSSDPDKPLDTIHL
;
A
#
# COMPACT_ATOMS: atom_id res chain seq x y z
N LEU A 1 61.73 -8.59 -9.01
CA LEU A 1 60.58 -9.40 -8.56
C LEU A 1 59.41 -9.09 -9.48
N PRO A 2 58.76 -10.07 -10.14
CA PRO A 2 57.48 -9.79 -10.78
C PRO A 2 56.37 -9.81 -9.71
N PHE A 3 55.50 -8.80 -9.74
CA PHE A 3 54.24 -8.79 -9.01
C PHE A 3 53.20 -9.59 -9.80
N VAL A 4 52.52 -10.52 -9.13
CA VAL A 4 51.28 -11.14 -9.64
C VAL A 4 50.10 -10.39 -9.05
N LEU A 5 49.29 -9.78 -9.93
CA LEU A 5 48.00 -9.18 -9.57
C LEU A 5 46.94 -10.28 -9.70
N SER A 6 46.40 -10.73 -8.56
CA SER A 6 45.24 -11.64 -8.53
C SER A 6 43.97 -10.79 -8.65
N LEU A 7 43.28 -10.93 -9.78
CA LEU A 7 41.92 -10.40 -9.96
C LEU A 7 40.95 -11.42 -9.37
N GLY A 8 40.53 -11.20 -8.14
CA GLY A 8 39.41 -11.93 -7.54
C GLY A 8 38.10 -11.44 -8.16
N THR A 9 37.32 -12.36 -8.71
CA THR A 9 35.95 -12.11 -9.15
C THR A 9 35.12 -11.68 -7.94
N ALA A 10 34.81 -10.40 -7.84
CA ALA A 10 33.78 -9.93 -6.91
C ALA A 10 32.44 -10.29 -7.55
N ASP A 11 31.74 -11.27 -6.99
CA ASP A 11 30.33 -11.48 -7.30
C ASP A 11 29.57 -10.24 -6.81
N VAL A 12 29.30 -9.31 -7.73
CA VAL A 12 28.41 -8.18 -7.47
C VAL A 12 26.99 -8.75 -7.46
N SER A 13 26.55 -9.22 -6.30
CA SER A 13 25.13 -9.42 -6.06
C SER A 13 24.48 -8.04 -5.95
N ALA A 14 23.63 -7.70 -6.91
CA ALA A 14 22.77 -6.53 -6.76
C ALA A 14 21.92 -6.73 -5.50
N ALA A 15 22.16 -5.91 -4.47
CA ALA A 15 21.34 -5.93 -3.27
C ALA A 15 19.92 -5.51 -3.68
N VAL A 16 18.95 -6.41 -3.54
CA VAL A 16 17.54 -6.04 -3.66
C VAL A 16 17.22 -5.04 -2.56
N SER A 17 16.66 -3.89 -2.91
CA SER A 17 16.20 -2.90 -1.95
C SER A 17 15.22 -3.56 -0.98
N PRO A 18 15.50 -3.58 0.34
CA PRO A 18 14.65 -4.27 1.29
C PRO A 18 13.31 -3.56 1.43
N THR A 19 12.26 -4.31 1.79
CA THR A 19 10.99 -3.75 2.22
C THR A 19 11.22 -2.72 3.32
N PRO A 20 10.65 -1.50 3.22
CA PRO A 20 10.76 -0.50 4.28
C PRO A 20 10.27 -1.07 5.61
N GLU A 21 10.88 -0.70 6.74
CA GLU A 21 10.43 -1.17 8.05
C GLU A 21 8.99 -0.73 8.34
N ASN A 22 8.65 0.49 7.91
CA ASN A 22 7.31 1.05 7.94
C ASN A 22 7.05 1.80 6.64
N VAL A 23 5.78 1.83 6.21
CA VAL A 23 5.30 2.67 5.12
C VAL A 23 4.25 3.65 5.62
N THR A 24 4.27 4.86 5.08
CA THR A 24 3.19 5.84 5.25
C THR A 24 2.16 5.61 4.17
N VAL A 25 0.90 5.40 4.55
CA VAL A 25 -0.22 5.31 3.61
C VAL A 25 -1.08 6.56 3.73
N ASN A 26 -1.32 7.18 2.58
CA ASN A 26 -2.20 8.33 2.40
C ASN A 26 -3.44 7.85 1.64
N LEU A 27 -4.53 7.59 2.36
CA LEU A 27 -5.78 7.12 1.76
C LEU A 27 -6.70 8.31 1.43
N HIS A 28 -7.01 8.47 0.16
CA HIS A 28 -7.83 9.56 -0.38
C HIS A 28 -9.24 9.05 -0.69
N LYS A 29 -10.23 9.42 0.13
CA LYS A 29 -11.62 9.12 -0.18
C LYS A 29 -12.24 10.26 -0.97
N LEU A 30 -12.63 9.94 -2.20
CA LEU A 30 -13.26 10.87 -3.12
C LEU A 30 -14.72 10.49 -3.34
N LYS A 31 -15.56 11.50 -3.59
CA LYS A 31 -16.88 11.37 -4.21
C LYS A 31 -16.78 11.82 -5.65
N PHE A 32 -17.36 11.06 -6.57
CA PHE A 32 -17.34 11.35 -7.99
C PHE A 32 -18.70 11.86 -8.46
N THR A 33 -18.68 12.92 -9.26
CA THR A 33 -19.90 13.51 -9.85
C THR A 33 -20.23 12.91 -11.22
N SER A 34 -19.30 12.14 -11.79
CA SER A 34 -19.47 11.32 -12.99
C SER A 34 -18.63 10.05 -12.86
N ALA A 35 -18.88 9.03 -13.68
CA ALA A 35 -18.00 7.85 -13.70
C ALA A 35 -16.53 8.28 -13.93
N PRO A 36 -15.60 7.90 -13.04
CA PRO A 36 -14.20 8.23 -13.23
C PRO A 36 -13.59 7.47 -14.41
N GLU A 37 -12.51 8.01 -14.94
CA GLU A 37 -11.61 7.23 -15.79
C GLU A 37 -11.03 6.07 -14.98
N ASN A 38 -10.74 4.95 -15.65
CA ASN A 38 -10.10 3.82 -15.00
C ASN A 38 -8.62 4.16 -14.76
N GLN A 39 -8.32 4.73 -13.59
CA GLN A 39 -6.97 4.95 -13.11
C GLN A 39 -6.68 3.96 -11.99
N ILE A 40 -5.52 3.31 -12.06
CA ILE A 40 -5.08 2.30 -11.10
C ILE A 40 -4.17 2.99 -10.09
N ASN A 41 -4.39 2.71 -8.80
CA ASN A 41 -3.49 3.15 -7.73
C ASN A 41 -2.07 2.61 -7.97
N ASN A 42 -1.13 3.53 -8.22
CA ASN A 42 0.29 3.23 -8.48
C ASN A 42 1.19 3.72 -7.32
N GLY A 43 0.60 4.04 -6.17
CA GLY A 43 1.28 4.52 -4.97
C GLY A 43 1.72 5.99 -5.01
N THR A 44 1.58 6.69 -6.15
CA THR A 44 1.80 8.15 -6.23
C THR A 44 0.49 8.91 -6.04
N GLU A 45 0.60 10.19 -5.68
CA GLU A 45 -0.57 11.05 -5.58
C GLU A 45 -1.18 11.27 -6.97
N LEU A 46 -2.39 10.73 -7.17
CA LEU A 46 -3.14 10.84 -8.42
C LEU A 46 -4.17 11.97 -8.33
N THR A 47 -4.42 12.63 -9.46
CA THR A 47 -5.50 13.63 -9.58
C THR A 47 -6.68 13.04 -10.35
N PHE A 48 -7.85 13.11 -9.74
CA PHE A 48 -9.08 12.60 -10.31
C PHE A 48 -10.03 13.75 -10.70
N PRO A 49 -10.28 14.00 -11.99
CA PRO A 49 -11.20 15.04 -12.41
C PRO A 49 -12.64 14.71 -11.99
N ASN A 50 -13.47 15.75 -11.82
CA ASN A 50 -14.88 15.65 -11.42
C ASN A 50 -15.10 14.94 -10.07
N SER A 51 -14.07 14.96 -9.22
CA SER A 51 -14.09 14.42 -7.88
C SER A 51 -14.00 15.53 -6.84
N GLU A 52 -14.53 15.25 -5.66
CA GLU A 52 -14.41 16.10 -4.48
C GLU A 52 -14.02 15.22 -3.29
N PRO A 53 -13.27 15.75 -2.31
CA PRO A 53 -12.98 15.01 -1.10
C PRO A 53 -14.22 14.61 -0.30
N LEU A 54 -14.17 13.43 0.31
CA LEU A 54 -15.25 12.90 1.15
C LEU A 54 -14.76 12.55 2.56
N ASN A 55 -15.20 13.36 3.52
CA ASN A 55 -14.84 13.24 4.93
C ASN A 55 -15.79 12.35 5.74
N GLY A 56 -15.30 11.92 6.89
CA GLY A 56 -16.05 11.15 7.87
C GLY A 56 -16.39 9.74 7.38
N VAL A 57 -15.59 9.18 6.48
CA VAL A 57 -15.67 7.78 6.07
C VAL A 57 -14.64 7.01 6.86
N GLU A 58 -15.07 5.94 7.52
CA GLU A 58 -14.20 5.09 8.31
C GLU A 58 -13.71 3.91 7.47
N PHE A 59 -12.43 3.60 7.61
CA PHE A 59 -11.79 2.41 7.05
C PHE A 59 -11.22 1.56 8.17
N ASN A 60 -11.55 0.28 8.15
CA ASN A 60 -10.90 -0.75 8.95
C ASN A 60 -9.79 -1.39 8.10
N VAL A 61 -8.58 -1.39 8.65
CA VAL A 61 -7.39 -1.94 7.99
C VAL A 61 -7.02 -3.24 8.68
N TYR A 62 -6.99 -4.32 7.93
CA TYR A 62 -6.71 -5.66 8.42
C TYR A 62 -5.35 -6.12 7.92
N ASP A 63 -4.50 -6.58 8.82
CA ASP A 63 -3.30 -7.35 8.46
C ASP A 63 -3.73 -8.80 8.16
N ILE A 64 -3.64 -9.19 6.90
CA ILE A 64 -4.00 -10.54 6.44
C ILE A 64 -2.76 -11.37 6.11
N THR A 65 -1.56 -10.96 6.56
CA THR A 65 -0.30 -11.61 6.18
C THR A 65 -0.30 -13.11 6.51
N ALA A 66 -0.80 -13.48 7.68
CA ALA A 66 -0.87 -14.85 8.15
C ALA A 66 -1.72 -15.75 7.22
N THR A 67 -2.86 -15.23 6.74
CA THR A 67 -3.80 -15.97 5.88
C THR A 67 -3.44 -15.89 4.41
N TYR A 68 -2.87 -14.76 3.96
CA TYR A 68 -2.49 -14.53 2.57
C TYR A 68 -1.40 -15.48 2.09
N TYR A 69 -0.34 -15.71 2.86
CA TYR A 69 0.78 -16.53 2.33
C TYR A 69 0.44 -18.00 2.07
N PRO A 70 -0.34 -18.69 2.93
CA PRO A 70 -0.77 -20.05 2.67
C PRO A 70 -1.73 -20.21 1.47
N SER A 71 -2.64 -19.26 1.24
CA SER A 71 -3.75 -19.43 0.27
C SER A 71 -3.74 -18.46 -0.91
N LYS A 72 -3.02 -17.34 -0.80
CA LYS A 72 -3.11 -16.16 -1.68
C LYS A 72 -4.49 -15.52 -1.74
N ASP A 73 -5.34 -15.82 -0.76
CA ASP A 73 -6.64 -15.20 -0.58
C ASP A 73 -6.49 -13.80 0.03
N THR A 74 -7.29 -12.87 -0.46
CA THR A 74 -7.34 -11.48 0.02
C THR A 74 -8.62 -11.19 0.81
N ALA A 75 -9.46 -12.20 1.03
CA ALA A 75 -10.60 -12.08 1.92
C ALA A 75 -10.16 -11.79 3.37
N VAL A 76 -10.85 -10.85 4.01
CA VAL A 76 -10.70 -10.60 5.45
C VAL A 76 -11.43 -11.73 6.20
N PRO A 77 -10.76 -12.46 7.11
CA PRO A 77 -11.44 -13.46 7.94
C PRO A 77 -12.58 -12.84 8.76
N ALA A 78 -13.68 -13.57 8.92
CA ALA A 78 -14.89 -13.04 9.56
C ALA A 78 -14.69 -12.63 11.03
N ASP A 79 -13.72 -13.23 11.71
CA ASP A 79 -13.34 -13.00 13.10
C ASP A 79 -12.06 -12.15 13.25
N ALA A 80 -11.52 -11.62 12.15
CA ALA A 80 -10.35 -10.75 12.20
C ALA A 80 -10.65 -9.45 12.93
N THR A 81 -9.74 -9.04 13.81
CA THR A 81 -9.75 -7.70 14.40
C THR A 81 -9.00 -6.73 13.51
N PRO A 82 -9.51 -5.50 13.29
CA PRO A 82 -8.76 -4.47 12.57
C PRO A 82 -7.40 -4.25 13.25
N PHE A 83 -6.34 -4.17 12.45
CA PHE A 83 -5.03 -3.69 12.91
C PHE A 83 -5.13 -2.20 13.27
N ALA A 84 -5.84 -1.44 12.45
CA ALA A 84 -6.12 -0.03 12.66
C ALA A 84 -7.50 0.35 12.11
N SER A 85 -8.08 1.39 12.68
CA SER A 85 -9.27 2.06 12.13
C SER A 85 -8.95 3.55 11.96
N VAL A 86 -9.26 4.09 10.78
CA VAL A 86 -8.99 5.50 10.45
C VAL A 86 -10.22 6.14 9.84
N THR A 87 -10.38 7.45 10.04
CA THR A 87 -11.50 8.21 9.49
C THR A 87 -10.97 9.34 8.63
N THR A 88 -11.53 9.50 7.42
CA THR A 88 -11.12 10.57 6.51
C THR A 88 -11.53 11.94 7.04
N SER A 89 -10.68 12.94 6.85
CA SER A 89 -10.93 14.32 7.29
C SER A 89 -10.26 15.35 6.38
N GLY A 90 -10.68 16.61 6.50
CA GLY A 90 -10.12 17.72 5.71
C GLY A 90 -10.32 17.52 4.21
N GLU A 91 -9.24 17.15 3.52
CA GLU A 91 -9.21 16.85 2.09
C GLU A 91 -9.56 15.38 1.79
N GLY A 92 -10.47 14.78 2.56
CA GLY A 92 -10.87 13.38 2.35
C GLY A 92 -9.75 12.40 2.68
N LEU A 93 -8.77 12.84 3.47
CA LEU A 93 -7.53 12.12 3.72
C LEU A 93 -7.59 11.36 5.04
N ALA A 94 -7.07 10.14 5.05
CA ALA A 94 -6.69 9.40 6.24
C ALA A 94 -5.23 8.96 6.12
N ASN A 95 -4.42 9.29 7.12
CA ASN A 95 -3.02 8.90 7.18
C ASN A 95 -2.82 7.79 8.21
N LEU A 96 -2.00 6.81 7.86
CA LEU A 96 -1.60 5.75 8.77
C LEU A 96 -0.18 5.27 8.44
N THR A 97 0.50 4.76 9.46
CA THR A 97 1.79 4.09 9.31
C THR A 97 1.58 2.60 9.50
N LEU A 98 2.02 1.81 8.52
CA LEU A 98 1.90 0.35 8.52
C LEU A 98 3.28 -0.30 8.56
N PRO A 99 3.49 -1.34 9.37
CA PRO A 99 4.69 -2.16 9.30
C PRO A 99 4.89 -2.75 7.90
N GLY A 100 6.12 -2.71 7.37
CA GLY A 100 6.43 -3.36 6.10
C GLY A 100 6.51 -4.89 6.19
N LYS A 101 6.68 -5.39 7.41
CA LYS A 101 6.73 -6.82 7.73
C LYS A 101 5.71 -7.17 8.78
N SER A 102 5.11 -8.34 8.63
CA SER A 102 4.27 -8.98 9.64
C SER A 102 4.59 -10.47 9.67
N GLU A 103 4.71 -11.05 10.87
CA GLU A 103 5.11 -12.45 11.08
C GLU A 103 6.39 -12.86 10.31
N GLY A 104 7.33 -11.93 10.14
CA GLY A 104 8.59 -12.16 9.41
C GLY A 104 8.45 -12.19 7.89
N LYS A 105 7.26 -11.94 7.34
CA LYS A 105 6.98 -11.85 5.89
C LYS A 105 6.63 -10.43 5.49
N ASP A 106 6.65 -10.14 4.20
CA ASP A 106 6.17 -8.84 3.72
C ASP A 106 4.68 -8.71 3.99
N ALA A 107 4.30 -7.60 4.60
CA ALA A 107 2.96 -7.45 5.10
C ALA A 107 1.93 -7.28 3.96
N VAL A 108 0.74 -7.83 4.16
CA VAL A 108 -0.39 -7.66 3.25
C VAL A 108 -1.58 -7.13 4.03
N TYR A 109 -2.08 -5.98 3.60
CA TYR A 109 -3.18 -5.27 4.26
C TYR A 109 -4.40 -5.18 3.36
N VAL A 110 -5.59 -5.24 3.97
CA VAL A 110 -6.87 -4.96 3.30
C VAL A 110 -7.55 -3.78 3.97
N PHE A 111 -7.93 -2.80 3.17
CA PHE A 111 -8.68 -1.62 3.59
C PHE A 111 -10.16 -1.85 3.26
N VAL A 112 -10.99 -1.88 4.30
CA VAL A 112 -12.43 -2.12 4.19
C VAL A 112 -13.16 -0.88 4.65
N GLU A 113 -13.95 -0.28 3.77
CA GLU A 113 -14.80 0.86 4.10
C GLU A 113 -15.97 0.40 4.99
N THR A 114 -16.20 1.10 6.10
CA THR A 114 -17.38 0.91 6.92
C THR A 114 -18.59 1.59 6.24
N PRO A 115 -19.72 0.89 6.04
CA PRO A 115 -20.90 1.47 5.41
C PRO A 115 -21.38 2.75 6.10
N LYS A 116 -21.69 3.78 5.30
CA LYS A 116 -22.19 5.07 5.77
C LYS A 116 -23.49 5.44 5.03
N PRO A 117 -24.54 5.90 5.72
CA PRO A 117 -25.79 6.30 5.07
C PRO A 117 -25.57 7.35 3.97
N GLY A 118 -26.12 7.08 2.77
CA GLY A 118 -26.01 7.98 1.62
C GLY A 118 -24.66 7.93 0.90
N VAL A 119 -23.77 7.00 1.27
CA VAL A 119 -22.47 6.78 0.61
C VAL A 119 -22.39 5.33 0.16
N GLU A 120 -22.13 5.12 -1.12
CA GLU A 120 -21.77 3.81 -1.64
C GLU A 120 -20.32 3.50 -1.29
N THR A 121 -20.09 2.29 -0.78
CA THR A 121 -18.76 1.84 -0.37
C THR A 121 -17.87 1.57 -1.57
N SER A 122 -16.62 1.97 -1.47
CA SER A 122 -15.57 1.53 -2.39
C SER A 122 -15.32 0.02 -2.25
N PRO A 123 -14.87 -0.66 -3.32
CA PRO A 123 -14.33 -2.01 -3.21
C PRO A 123 -13.16 -2.05 -2.21
N ASN A 124 -12.92 -3.23 -1.62
CA ASN A 124 -11.77 -3.42 -0.75
C ASN A 124 -10.47 -3.18 -1.51
N ASN A 125 -9.57 -2.37 -0.94
CA ASN A 125 -8.22 -2.20 -1.47
C ASN A 125 -7.28 -3.18 -0.77
N VAL A 126 -6.40 -3.83 -1.54
CA VAL A 126 -5.38 -4.74 -1.02
C VAL A 126 -4.01 -4.14 -1.28
N LEU A 127 -3.21 -3.96 -0.22
CA LEU A 127 -1.84 -3.48 -0.29
C LEU A 127 -0.89 -4.61 0.10
N SER A 128 -0.17 -5.15 -0.88
CA SER A 128 0.95 -6.06 -0.62
C SER A 128 2.24 -5.26 -0.62
N LEU A 129 3.03 -5.40 0.44
CA LEU A 129 4.36 -4.81 0.53
C LEU A 129 5.43 -5.83 0.07
N PRO A 130 6.65 -5.37 -0.29
CA PRO A 130 6.96 -4.00 -0.69
C PRO A 130 6.18 -3.57 -1.93
N PHE A 131 5.85 -2.27 -2.03
CA PHE A 131 5.15 -1.70 -3.18
C PHE A 131 6.13 -0.92 -4.06
N TYR A 132 6.21 -1.27 -5.34
CA TYR A 132 7.07 -0.59 -6.32
C TYR A 132 6.21 0.17 -7.32
N ASN A 133 6.72 1.29 -7.81
CA ASN A 133 6.14 1.99 -8.94
C ASN A 133 7.12 1.93 -10.13
N PRO A 134 6.79 1.26 -11.25
CA PRO A 134 7.67 1.17 -12.41
C PRO A 134 7.92 2.52 -13.10
N ASP A 135 7.05 3.50 -12.87
CA ASP A 135 7.16 4.87 -13.40
C ASP A 135 7.87 5.83 -12.43
N SER A 136 8.36 5.32 -11.28
CA SER A 136 9.20 6.05 -10.33
C SER A 136 10.53 6.47 -10.95
N SER A 137 11.14 7.54 -10.42
CA SER A 137 12.54 7.89 -10.73
C SER A 137 13.55 6.80 -10.35
N ASP A 138 13.15 5.92 -9.42
CA ASP A 138 13.92 4.75 -8.97
C ASP A 138 12.96 3.54 -8.88
N PRO A 139 12.72 2.83 -10.00
CA PRO A 139 11.71 1.76 -10.07
C PRO A 139 12.11 0.49 -9.31
N ASP A 140 13.41 0.31 -9.01
CA ASP A 140 13.94 -0.82 -8.25
C ASP A 140 13.94 -0.57 -6.73
N LYS A 141 13.45 0.60 -6.30
CA LYS A 141 13.30 0.97 -4.90
C LYS A 141 11.82 0.96 -4.49
N PRO A 142 11.46 0.26 -3.40
CA PRO A 142 10.10 0.27 -2.91
C PRO A 142 9.73 1.63 -2.34
N LEU A 143 8.46 2.00 -2.48
CA LEU A 143 7.92 3.24 -1.93
C LEU A 143 7.82 3.14 -0.40
N ASP A 144 8.24 4.21 0.28
CA ASP A 144 8.04 4.41 1.72
C ASP A 144 6.77 5.21 2.02
N THR A 145 6.25 5.94 1.03
CA THR A 145 4.98 6.67 1.06
C THR A 145 4.11 6.23 -0.10
N ILE A 146 2.88 5.80 0.19
CA ILE A 146 1.97 5.18 -0.76
C ILE A 146 0.63 5.91 -0.70
N HIS A 147 0.19 6.45 -1.83
CA HIS A 147 -1.12 7.08 -1.98
C HIS A 147 -2.11 6.09 -2.58
N LEU A 148 -3.30 5.99 -1.98
CA LEU A 148 -4.39 5.08 -2.34
C LEU A 148 -5.71 5.81 -2.50
#